data_AF-A0A5C3MXD3-F1
#
_entry.id   AF-A0A5C3MXD3-F1
#
_cell.length_a   1.000
_cell.length_b   1.000
_cell.length_c   1.000
_cell.angle_alpha   90.00
_cell.angle_beta   90.00
_cell.angle_gamma   90.00
#
_symmetry.space_group_name_H-M   'P 1'
#
loop_
_entity.id
_entity.type
_entity.pdbx_description
1 polymer ?
#
loop_
_entity_poly.entity_id
_entity_poly.type
_entity_poly.pdbx_seq_one_letter_code
_entity_poly.pdbx_strand_id
1 'polypeptide(L)'
;MSRLKLERVLQYPNHIIHVFDLDMSTATSAQTIDFDALKEVVQEKTGRSVVSINLLGKDEVCRSYHVALSGGPDIVARVATSSALAPLLKSEAATMIYVRNHTSVPVVPVIAYGFETGNALGPYILIEKINGTSLEALFPTLTSFQQHEIVAQIVKYMLEIFSLRFDKLGSLYQQEDGEITLGPVARPIFYLDGRAHLDLDRGPFNTAKAYYLACAQRELDSSRVMFSQDTSADYQRSVEGRWSGPQV
;
A
#
# COMPACT_ATOMS: atom_id res chain seq x y z
N MET A 1 21.10 5.34 52.22
CA MET A 1 20.68 4.22 51.35
C MET A 1 19.95 4.84 50.17
N SER A 2 20.70 5.35 49.17
CA SER A 2 21.08 4.73 47.87
C SER A 2 20.14 5.23 46.76
N ARG A 3 20.46 6.37 46.09
CA ARG A 3 21.32 6.57 44.87
C ARG A 3 20.73 5.85 43.64
N LEU A 4 20.49 6.45 42.46
CA LEU A 4 21.21 7.45 41.63
C LEU A 4 20.19 8.40 40.93
N LYS A 5 20.27 9.73 40.85
CA LYS A 5 21.20 10.72 40.22
C LYS A 5 21.44 10.60 38.70
N LEU A 6 20.75 11.50 37.97
CA LEU A 6 21.16 12.42 36.89
C LEU A 6 22.39 12.13 36.00
N GLU A 7 22.13 12.22 34.69
CA GLU A 7 22.83 12.99 33.64
C GLU A 7 24.35 12.81 33.40
N ARG A 8 24.67 12.28 32.20
CA ARG A 8 25.68 12.78 31.25
C ARG A 8 25.11 12.49 29.85
N VAL A 9 24.57 13.48 29.13
CA VAL A 9 25.28 14.43 28.25
C VAL A 9 26.28 13.71 27.33
N LEU A 10 25.80 13.30 26.16
CA LEU A 10 26.53 13.50 24.91
C LEU A 10 25.71 14.50 24.08
N GLN A 11 25.84 15.78 24.44
CA GLN A 11 25.58 16.87 23.50
C GLN A 11 26.67 16.81 22.44
N TYR A 12 26.32 16.40 21.23
CA TYR A 12 27.08 16.82 20.05
C TYR A 12 26.43 18.09 19.51
N PRO A 13 27.18 19.19 19.38
CA PRO A 13 26.65 20.43 18.86
C PRO A 13 26.49 20.30 17.33
N ASN A 14 25.32 20.68 16.83
CA ASN A 14 24.99 20.87 15.41
C ASN A 14 24.80 19.66 14.48
N HIS A 15 24.49 18.47 15.00
CA HIS A 15 23.97 17.38 14.16
C HIS A 15 22.72 16.76 14.79
N ILE A 16 21.55 17.08 14.24
CA ILE A 16 20.36 16.22 14.36
C ILE A 16 20.71 14.96 13.57
N ILE A 17 20.88 13.83 14.25
CA ILE A 17 20.83 12.54 13.56
C ILE A 17 19.37 12.32 13.18
N HIS A 18 19.04 12.70 11.95
CA HIS A 18 17.83 12.24 11.28
C HIS A 18 17.95 10.72 11.17
N VAL A 19 17.28 9.99 12.06
CA VAL A 19 17.12 8.54 11.90
C VAL A 19 16.10 8.36 10.77
N PHE A 20 16.64 8.26 9.56
CA PHE A 20 15.99 8.09 8.26
C PHE A 20 15.22 9.31 7.73
N ASP A 21 15.98 10.35 7.40
CA ASP A 21 15.69 11.16 6.21
C ASP A 21 16.77 10.78 5.18
N LEU A 22 16.56 9.63 4.53
CA LEU A 22 17.31 9.30 3.33
C LEU A 22 16.61 10.07 2.22
N ASP A 23 17.10 11.29 1.99
CA ASP A 23 16.83 12.05 0.77
C ASP A 23 17.48 11.27 -0.39
N MET A 24 16.83 10.19 -0.78
CA MET A 24 17.11 9.45 -2.00
C MET A 24 16.50 10.25 -3.14
N SER A 25 17.13 11.39 -3.45
CA SER A 25 17.03 12.02 -4.75
C SER A 25 17.74 11.16 -5.82
N THR A 26 17.52 9.84 -5.82
CA THR A 26 17.61 9.07 -7.05
C THR A 26 16.31 9.33 -7.76
N ALA A 27 16.38 10.09 -8.85
CA ALA A 27 15.30 10.33 -9.78
C ALA A 27 14.78 8.99 -10.32
N THR A 28 13.95 8.30 -9.56
CA THR A 28 13.00 7.33 -10.09
C THR A 28 12.09 8.16 -10.95
N SER A 29 12.17 7.98 -12.27
CA SER A 29 11.28 8.61 -13.23
C SER A 29 9.84 8.46 -12.71
N ALA A 30 9.33 9.50 -12.07
CA ALA A 30 8.01 9.48 -11.52
C ALA A 30 7.11 9.42 -12.74
N GLN A 31 6.45 8.28 -12.97
CA GLN A 31 5.58 8.14 -14.13
C GLN A 31 4.59 9.30 -14.10
N THR A 32 4.73 10.20 -15.08
CA THR A 32 3.83 11.32 -15.29
C THR A 32 2.52 10.72 -15.73
N ILE A 33 1.44 11.08 -15.05
CA ILE A 33 0.14 10.50 -15.35
C ILE A 33 -0.36 11.07 -16.66
N ASP A 34 -0.73 10.17 -17.57
CA ASP A 34 -1.40 10.51 -18.80
C ASP A 34 -2.88 10.78 -18.50
N PHE A 35 -3.23 12.07 -18.43
CA PHE A 35 -4.60 12.49 -18.17
C PHE A 35 -5.54 12.22 -19.33
N ASP A 36 -5.04 12.10 -20.56
CA ASP A 36 -5.89 11.76 -21.70
C ASP A 36 -6.24 10.26 -21.67
N ALA A 37 -5.27 9.40 -21.34
CA ALA A 37 -5.54 7.99 -21.03
C ALA A 37 -6.53 7.83 -19.86
N LEU A 38 -6.40 8.66 -18.80
CA LEU A 38 -7.37 8.65 -17.70
C LEU A 38 -8.78 9.02 -18.17
N LYS A 39 -8.94 10.04 -19.01
CA LYS A 39 -10.25 10.43 -19.57
C LYS A 39 -10.85 9.32 -20.42
N GLU A 40 -10.05 8.67 -21.26
CA GLU A 40 -10.49 7.55 -22.10
C GLU A 40 -10.99 6.39 -21.25
N VAL A 41 -10.20 5.96 -20.26
CA VAL A 41 -10.57 4.88 -19.33
C VAL A 41 -11.86 5.22 -18.59
N VAL A 42 -11.98 6.44 -18.08
CA VAL A 42 -13.19 6.87 -17.36
C VAL A 42 -14.40 6.86 -18.30
N GLN A 43 -14.28 7.44 -19.49
CA GLN A 43 -15.35 7.47 -20.49
C GLN A 43 -15.77 6.06 -20.92
N GLU A 44 -14.82 5.13 -21.09
CA GLU A 44 -15.07 3.73 -21.41
C GLU A 44 -15.85 3.03 -20.29
N LYS A 45 -15.38 3.16 -19.04
CA LYS A 45 -15.94 2.40 -17.90
C LYS A 45 -17.23 2.99 -17.34
N THR A 46 -17.44 4.30 -17.45
CA THR A 46 -18.63 4.97 -16.89
C THR A 46 -19.63 5.44 -17.94
N GLY A 47 -19.25 5.43 -19.22
CA GLY A 47 -20.06 6.00 -20.30
C GLY A 47 -20.23 7.53 -20.21
N ARG A 48 -19.39 8.22 -19.43
CA ARG A 48 -19.54 9.66 -19.12
C ARG A 48 -18.26 10.42 -19.37
N SER A 49 -18.40 11.66 -19.81
CA SER A 49 -17.25 12.51 -20.12
C SER A 49 -16.70 13.16 -18.88
N VAL A 50 -15.37 13.31 -18.83
CA VAL A 50 -14.67 14.00 -17.76
C VAL A 50 -14.74 15.51 -17.95
N VAL A 51 -15.18 16.21 -16.91
CA VAL A 51 -15.25 17.69 -16.86
C VAL A 51 -13.98 18.28 -16.27
N SER A 52 -13.48 17.71 -15.17
CA SER A 52 -12.23 18.15 -14.55
C SER A 52 -11.56 17.02 -13.78
N ILE A 53 -10.24 17.14 -13.59
CA ILE A 53 -9.42 16.20 -12.84
C ILE A 53 -8.59 17.01 -11.85
N ASN A 54 -8.77 16.76 -10.56
CA ASN A 54 -8.08 17.48 -9.48
C ASN A 54 -7.35 16.48 -8.59
N LEU A 55 -6.08 16.75 -8.25
CA LEU A 55 -5.33 15.91 -7.33
C LEU A 55 -5.94 16.01 -5.92
N LEU A 56 -6.33 14.87 -5.34
CA LEU A 56 -6.79 14.78 -3.95
C LEU A 56 -5.63 14.47 -2.99
N GLY A 57 -4.68 13.64 -3.44
CA GLY A 57 -3.57 13.21 -2.62
C GLY A 57 -2.60 12.35 -3.40
N LYS A 58 -1.38 12.23 -2.89
CA LYS A 58 -0.34 11.38 -3.43
C LYS A 58 0.41 10.73 -2.27
N ASP A 59 0.69 9.45 -2.39
CA ASP A 59 1.65 8.73 -1.57
C ASP A 59 2.69 8.02 -2.47
N GLU A 60 3.51 7.16 -1.89
CA GLU A 60 4.53 6.38 -2.60
C GLU A 60 3.93 5.32 -3.53
N VAL A 61 2.69 4.88 -3.27
CA VAL A 61 2.02 3.78 -3.97
C VAL A 61 1.13 4.29 -5.10
N CYS A 62 0.35 5.35 -4.86
CA CYS A 62 -0.64 5.86 -5.79
C CYS A 62 -0.84 7.38 -5.70
N ARG A 63 -1.37 7.94 -6.79
CA ARG A 63 -1.94 9.28 -6.84
C ARG A 63 -3.46 9.15 -6.95
N SER A 64 -4.17 9.88 -6.10
CA SER A 64 -5.63 9.90 -6.05
C SER A 64 -6.16 11.20 -6.63
N TYR A 65 -7.11 11.10 -7.54
CA TYR A 65 -7.71 12.23 -8.24
C TYR A 65 -9.23 12.24 -8.05
N HIS A 66 -9.77 13.42 -7.79
CA HIS A 66 -11.19 13.69 -7.96
C HIS A 66 -11.44 13.94 -9.45
N VAL A 67 -12.30 13.12 -10.04
CA VAL A 67 -12.70 13.26 -11.44
C VAL A 67 -14.17 13.68 -11.46
N ALA A 68 -14.40 14.92 -11.89
CA ALA A 68 -15.76 15.43 -12.07
C ALA A 68 -16.33 14.94 -13.40
N LEU A 69 -17.54 14.42 -13.39
CA LEU A 69 -18.19 13.87 -14.59
C LEU A 69 -19.28 14.80 -15.13
N SER A 70 -19.60 14.69 -16.42
CA SER A 70 -20.65 15.49 -17.06
C SER A 70 -22.08 15.16 -16.58
N GLY A 71 -22.24 14.10 -15.79
CA GLY A 71 -23.49 13.72 -15.15
C GLY A 71 -23.33 12.59 -14.13
N GLY A 72 -24.31 12.47 -13.22
CA GLY A 72 -24.30 11.52 -12.11
C GLY A 72 -23.22 11.79 -11.06
N PRO A 73 -22.90 10.82 -10.18
CA PRO A 73 -21.88 11.02 -9.15
C PRO A 73 -20.47 11.10 -9.75
N ASP A 74 -19.65 11.98 -9.17
CA ASP A 74 -18.22 12.04 -9.40
C ASP A 74 -17.51 10.78 -8.90
N ILE A 75 -16.26 10.61 -9.32
CA ILE A 75 -15.45 9.45 -8.95
C ILE A 75 -14.12 9.87 -8.35
N VAL A 76 -13.48 8.93 -7.66
CA VAL A 76 -12.07 9.00 -7.29
C VAL A 76 -11.30 8.00 -8.13
N ALA A 77 -10.28 8.48 -8.84
CA ALA A 77 -9.35 7.64 -9.58
C ALA A 77 -8.04 7.51 -8.79
N ARG A 78 -7.69 6.29 -8.41
CA ARG A 78 -6.39 5.96 -7.81
C ARG A 78 -5.52 5.32 -8.86
N VAL A 79 -4.38 5.93 -9.17
CA VAL A 79 -3.45 5.47 -10.21
C VAL A 79 -2.10 5.19 -9.57
N ALA A 80 -1.54 4.01 -9.79
CA ALA A 80 -0.25 3.63 -9.22
C ALA A 80 0.86 4.56 -9.68
N THR A 81 1.83 4.84 -8.81
CA THR A 81 3.02 5.64 -9.16
C THR A 81 3.97 4.89 -10.09
N SER A 82 3.89 3.55 -10.11
CA SER A 82 4.66 2.66 -10.97
C SER A 82 3.89 1.35 -11.20
N SER A 83 4.02 0.77 -12.40
CA SER A 83 3.45 -0.54 -12.73
C SER A 83 3.95 -1.67 -11.82
N ALA A 84 5.15 -1.53 -11.25
CA ALA A 84 5.70 -2.51 -10.31
C ALA A 84 4.91 -2.62 -9.00
N LEU A 85 4.06 -1.62 -8.70
CA LEU A 85 3.21 -1.57 -7.52
C LEU A 85 1.77 -2.07 -7.78
N ALA A 86 1.49 -2.58 -8.97
CA ALA A 86 0.19 -3.20 -9.30
C ALA A 86 -0.30 -4.21 -8.24
N PRO A 87 0.55 -5.06 -7.63
CA PRO A 87 0.10 -6.00 -6.60
C PRO A 87 -0.55 -5.34 -5.38
N LEU A 88 -0.15 -4.11 -5.03
CA LEU A 88 -0.74 -3.36 -3.91
C LEU A 88 -2.17 -2.92 -4.25
N LEU A 89 -2.38 -2.34 -5.43
CA LEU A 89 -3.71 -1.91 -5.88
C LEU A 89 -4.64 -3.11 -6.17
N LYS A 90 -4.11 -4.20 -6.75
CA LYS A 90 -4.86 -5.45 -6.93
C LYS A 90 -5.46 -5.92 -5.62
N SER A 91 -4.65 -5.91 -4.56
CA SER A 91 -5.13 -6.38 -3.27
C SER A 91 -6.07 -5.39 -2.58
N GLU A 92 -5.87 -4.10 -2.79
CA GLU A 92 -6.80 -3.08 -2.32
C GLU A 92 -8.19 -3.27 -2.94
N ALA A 93 -8.28 -3.36 -4.27
CA ALA A 93 -9.56 -3.56 -4.97
C ALA A 93 -10.26 -4.85 -4.51
N ALA A 94 -9.53 -5.97 -4.44
CA ALA A 94 -10.07 -7.24 -3.97
C ALA A 94 -10.55 -7.16 -2.51
N THR A 95 -9.81 -6.47 -1.63
CA THR A 95 -10.21 -6.28 -0.23
C THR A 95 -11.48 -5.44 -0.12
N MET A 96 -11.59 -4.35 -0.90
CA MET A 96 -12.79 -3.51 -0.91
C MET A 96 -14.03 -4.31 -1.33
N ILE A 97 -13.91 -5.08 -2.42
CA ILE A 97 -14.98 -5.94 -2.93
C ILE A 97 -15.35 -7.00 -1.89
N TYR A 98 -14.36 -7.67 -1.30
CA TYR A 98 -14.58 -8.72 -0.31
C TYR A 98 -15.28 -8.19 0.95
N VAL A 99 -14.75 -7.12 1.56
CA VAL A 99 -15.33 -6.54 2.78
C VAL A 99 -16.75 -6.05 2.52
N ARG A 100 -17.00 -5.40 1.38
CA ARG A 100 -18.35 -4.94 1.00
C ARG A 100 -19.36 -6.08 0.88
N ASN A 101 -18.93 -7.24 0.37
CA ASN A 101 -19.81 -8.38 0.13
C ASN A 101 -20.00 -9.28 1.37
N HIS A 102 -19.11 -9.20 2.36
CA HIS A 102 -19.11 -10.10 3.52
C HIS A 102 -19.39 -9.41 4.86
N THR A 103 -19.57 -8.09 4.87
CA THR A 103 -19.83 -7.30 6.09
C THR A 103 -20.86 -6.21 5.84
N SER A 104 -21.36 -5.59 6.91
CA SER A 104 -22.20 -4.40 6.86
C SER A 104 -21.41 -3.09 6.83
N VAL A 105 -20.07 -3.17 6.73
CA VAL A 105 -19.21 -1.99 6.65
C VAL A 105 -19.49 -1.24 5.34
N PRO A 106 -19.76 0.08 5.39
CA PRO A 106 -20.07 0.87 4.21
C PRO A 106 -18.79 1.17 3.42
N VAL A 107 -18.25 0.17 2.73
CA VAL A 107 -17.12 0.33 1.80
C VAL A 107 -17.66 0.83 0.47
N VAL A 108 -17.07 1.89 -0.10
CA VAL A 108 -17.50 2.47 -1.38
C VAL A 108 -17.47 1.46 -2.55
N PRO A 109 -18.42 1.52 -3.52
CA PRO A 109 -18.36 0.67 -4.70
C PRO A 109 -17.11 0.90 -5.54
N VAL A 110 -16.48 -0.20 -5.95
CA VAL A 110 -15.47 -0.19 -7.00
C VAL A 110 -16.19 -0.20 -8.34
N ILE A 111 -15.95 0.84 -9.15
CA ILE A 111 -16.57 1.01 -10.48
C ILE A 111 -15.84 0.17 -11.50
N ALA A 112 -14.51 0.30 -11.51
CA ALA A 112 -13.62 -0.44 -12.40
C ALA A 112 -12.20 -0.42 -11.83
N TYR A 113 -11.38 -1.35 -12.28
CA TYR A 113 -9.94 -1.35 -12.07
C TYR A 113 -9.28 -1.92 -13.32
N GLY A 114 -8.01 -1.63 -13.52
CA GLY A 114 -7.22 -2.17 -14.63
C GLY A 114 -5.78 -2.31 -14.20
N PHE A 115 -5.21 -3.48 -14.44
CA PHE A 115 -3.88 -3.87 -13.95
C PHE A 115 -3.01 -4.51 -15.03
N GLU A 116 -3.44 -4.43 -16.28
CA GLU A 116 -2.79 -5.03 -17.44
C GLU A 116 -1.50 -4.30 -17.79
N THR A 117 -0.48 -5.06 -18.17
CA THR A 117 0.76 -4.49 -18.72
C THR A 117 0.47 -3.84 -20.06
N GLY A 118 0.91 -2.59 -20.25
CA GLY A 118 0.71 -1.84 -21.49
C GLY A 118 -0.52 -0.92 -21.48
N ASN A 119 -1.30 -0.90 -20.40
CA ASN A 119 -2.25 0.19 -20.16
C ASN A 119 -1.48 1.51 -20.05
N ALA A 120 -1.79 2.47 -20.93
CA ALA A 120 -1.15 3.79 -20.98
C ALA A 120 -1.27 4.56 -19.66
N LEU A 121 -2.36 4.37 -18.92
CA LEU A 121 -2.58 4.97 -17.61
C LEU A 121 -1.72 4.32 -16.50
N GLY A 122 -1.33 3.06 -16.69
CA GLY A 122 -0.80 2.21 -15.62
C GLY A 122 -1.90 1.61 -14.73
N PRO A 123 -1.52 0.86 -13.67
CA PRO A 123 -2.48 0.23 -12.77
C PRO A 123 -3.40 1.24 -12.08
N TYR A 124 -4.71 1.01 -12.06
CA TYR A 124 -5.67 1.94 -11.47
C TYR A 124 -6.86 1.27 -10.79
N ILE A 125 -7.54 2.04 -9.93
CA ILE A 125 -8.84 1.74 -9.34
C ILE A 125 -9.72 2.99 -9.49
N LEU A 126 -10.92 2.83 -10.04
CA LEU A 126 -11.98 3.84 -10.07
C LEU A 126 -13.03 3.47 -9.04
N ILE A 127 -13.34 4.39 -8.14
CA ILE A 127 -14.34 4.22 -7.08
C ILE A 127 -15.30 5.40 -7.08
N GLU A 128 -16.51 5.21 -6.59
CA GLU A 128 -17.43 6.34 -6.42
C GLU A 128 -16.85 7.40 -5.46
N LYS A 129 -17.14 8.68 -5.70
CA LYS A 129 -16.81 9.72 -4.74
C LYS A 129 -17.90 9.76 -3.66
N ILE A 130 -17.52 9.53 -2.41
CA ILE A 130 -18.42 9.76 -1.27
C ILE A 130 -18.47 11.26 -0.97
N ASN A 131 -19.68 11.77 -0.77
CA ASN A 131 -19.91 13.08 -0.21
C ASN A 131 -20.08 12.94 1.30
N GLY A 132 -19.21 13.60 2.06
CA GLY A 132 -19.23 13.55 3.52
C GLY A 132 -18.19 14.46 4.12
N THR A 133 -18.25 14.60 5.44
CA THR A 133 -17.27 15.32 6.23
C THR A 133 -16.42 14.32 6.99
N SER A 134 -15.11 14.56 7.06
CA SER A 134 -14.21 13.72 7.87
C SER A 134 -14.69 13.67 9.31
N LEU A 135 -14.74 12.47 9.87
CA LEU A 135 -15.09 12.28 11.28
C LEU A 135 -14.09 12.99 12.20
N GLU A 136 -12.82 13.11 11.81
CA GLU A 136 -11.80 13.83 12.60
C GLU A 136 -12.20 15.28 12.89
N ALA A 137 -12.73 15.98 11.88
CA ALA A 137 -13.17 17.36 12.03
C ALA A 137 -14.49 17.46 12.81
N LEU A 138 -15.37 16.47 12.65
CA LEU A 138 -16.71 16.49 13.23
C LEU A 138 -16.71 16.03 14.70
N PHE A 139 -15.94 14.99 15.03
CA PHE A 139 -15.99 14.28 16.32
C PHE A 139 -15.86 15.19 17.55
N PRO A 140 -14.95 16.19 17.58
CA PRO A 140 -14.84 17.10 18.72
C PRO A 140 -16.06 18.00 18.93
N THR A 141 -16.88 18.20 17.89
CA THR A 141 -18.07 19.05 17.92
C THR A 141 -19.34 18.30 18.37
N LEU A 142 -19.27 16.98 18.45
CA LEU A 142 -20.39 16.11 18.79
C LEU A 142 -20.62 16.05 20.30
N THR A 143 -21.88 15.80 20.69
CA THR A 143 -22.22 15.48 22.07
C THR A 143 -21.61 14.14 22.50
N SER A 144 -21.40 13.92 23.80
CA SER A 144 -20.90 12.65 24.32
C SER A 144 -21.77 11.44 23.91
N PHE A 145 -23.08 11.63 23.81
CA PHE A 145 -23.99 10.60 23.32
C PHE A 145 -23.72 10.24 21.86
N GLN A 146 -23.58 11.23 20.97
CA GLN A 146 -23.27 10.99 19.55
C GLN A 146 -21.88 10.37 19.37
N GLN A 147 -20.87 10.81 20.14
CA GLN A 147 -19.55 10.20 20.14
C GLN A 147 -19.64 8.71 20.54
N HIS A 148 -20.43 8.40 21.57
CA HIS A 148 -20.66 7.02 22.00
C HIS A 148 -21.29 6.17 20.90
N GLU A 149 -22.34 6.66 20.23
CA GLU A 149 -23.00 5.96 19.12
C GLU A 149 -22.03 5.67 17.97
N ILE A 150 -21.18 6.64 17.62
CA ILE A 150 -20.17 6.46 16.56
C ILE A 150 -19.13 5.43 16.95
N VAL A 151 -18.61 5.48 18.19
CA VAL A 151 -17.66 4.49 18.69
C VAL A 151 -18.29 3.10 18.72
N ALA A 152 -19.55 2.98 19.16
CA ALA A 152 -20.28 1.71 19.16
C ALA A 152 -20.42 1.14 17.73
N GLN A 153 -20.73 2.00 16.74
CA GLN A 153 -20.78 1.60 15.34
C GLN A 153 -19.41 1.14 14.81
N ILE A 154 -18.33 1.86 15.12
CA ILE A 154 -16.96 1.48 14.74
C ILE A 154 -16.61 0.12 15.34
N VAL A 155 -16.91 -0.12 16.62
CA VAL A 155 -16.67 -1.41 17.28
C VAL A 155 -17.44 -2.52 16.58
N LYS A 156 -18.70 -2.31 16.21
CA LYS A 156 -19.49 -3.28 15.43
C LYS A 156 -18.78 -3.64 14.12
N TYR A 157 -18.35 -2.64 13.35
CA TYR A 157 -17.62 -2.87 12.09
C TYR A 157 -16.28 -3.58 12.29
N MET A 158 -15.54 -3.22 13.34
CA MET A 158 -14.32 -3.92 13.71
C MET A 158 -14.61 -5.39 13.98
N LEU A 159 -15.63 -5.71 14.79
CA LEU A 159 -15.99 -7.11 15.10
C LEU A 159 -16.36 -7.92 13.85
N GLU A 160 -17.08 -7.32 12.89
CA GLU A 160 -17.41 -7.97 11.62
C GLU A 160 -16.15 -8.25 10.79
N ILE A 161 -15.27 -7.28 10.60
CA ILE A 161 -14.00 -7.48 9.89
C ILE A 161 -13.12 -8.52 10.62
N PHE A 162 -13.05 -8.42 11.96
CA PHE A 162 -12.35 -9.39 12.81
C PHE A 162 -13.02 -10.75 12.85
N SER A 163 -14.19 -10.96 12.25
CA SER A 163 -14.81 -12.28 12.12
C SER A 163 -14.42 -12.98 10.82
N LEU A 164 -13.94 -12.23 9.83
CA LEU A 164 -13.42 -12.78 8.57
C LEU A 164 -12.16 -13.61 8.88
N ARG A 165 -12.18 -14.89 8.50
CA ARG A 165 -11.11 -15.86 8.77
C ARG A 165 -10.59 -16.41 7.46
N PHE A 166 -9.27 -16.55 7.40
CA PHE A 166 -8.57 -17.18 6.30
C PHE A 166 -7.61 -18.23 6.82
N ASP A 167 -7.31 -19.22 5.98
CA ASP A 167 -6.48 -20.38 6.30
C ASP A 167 -4.97 -20.10 6.15
N LYS A 168 -4.60 -18.99 5.50
CA LYS A 168 -3.21 -18.59 5.24
C LYS A 168 -2.97 -17.13 5.60
N LEU A 169 -1.70 -16.76 5.65
CA LEU A 169 -1.24 -15.37 5.79
C LEU A 169 -0.88 -14.84 4.41
N GLY A 170 -1.66 -13.88 3.94
CA GLY A 170 -1.50 -13.31 2.60
C GLY A 170 -2.33 -12.05 2.46
N SER A 171 -2.51 -11.62 1.22
CA SER A 171 -3.41 -10.52 0.89
C SER A 171 -4.47 -11.02 -0.10
N LEU A 172 -5.64 -10.38 -0.11
CA LEU A 172 -6.75 -10.81 -0.96
C LEU A 172 -6.48 -10.43 -2.41
N TYR A 173 -6.79 -11.32 -3.34
CA TYR A 173 -6.76 -11.08 -4.78
C TYR A 173 -8.01 -11.63 -5.43
N GLN A 174 -8.46 -10.96 -6.49
CA GLN A 174 -9.53 -11.46 -7.33
C GLN A 174 -8.95 -12.27 -8.48
N GLN A 175 -9.48 -13.48 -8.64
CA GLN A 175 -9.16 -14.38 -9.74
C GLN A 175 -9.98 -14.04 -10.98
N GLU A 176 -9.63 -14.62 -12.13
CA GLU A 176 -10.30 -14.36 -13.41
C GLU A 176 -11.77 -14.76 -13.43
N ASP A 177 -12.14 -15.78 -12.65
CA ASP A 177 -13.53 -16.23 -12.44
C ASP A 177 -14.32 -15.36 -11.44
N GLY A 178 -13.66 -14.36 -10.85
CA GLY A 178 -14.22 -13.45 -9.86
C GLY A 178 -14.10 -13.93 -8.41
N GLU A 179 -13.57 -15.14 -8.15
CA GLU A 179 -13.35 -15.64 -6.79
C GLU A 179 -12.28 -14.80 -6.07
N ILE A 180 -12.52 -14.48 -4.79
CA ILE A 180 -11.53 -13.83 -3.94
C ILE A 180 -10.76 -14.89 -3.16
N THR A 181 -9.44 -14.92 -3.36
CA THR A 181 -8.53 -15.88 -2.72
C THR A 181 -7.35 -15.17 -2.08
N LEU A 182 -6.62 -15.88 -1.20
CA LEU A 182 -5.37 -15.36 -0.65
C LEU A 182 -4.21 -15.59 -1.63
N GLY A 183 -3.47 -14.51 -1.88
CA GLY A 183 -2.24 -14.50 -2.63
C GLY A 183 -1.08 -13.89 -1.84
N PRO A 184 0.00 -13.48 -2.54
CA PRO A 184 1.17 -12.89 -1.93
C PRO A 184 0.85 -11.68 -1.04
N VAL A 185 1.65 -11.42 -0.02
CA VAL A 185 1.47 -10.27 0.87
C VAL A 185 1.68 -8.98 0.09
N ALA A 186 0.63 -8.15 0.03
CA ALA A 186 0.58 -6.83 -0.59
C ALA A 186 0.91 -5.73 0.43
N ARG A 187 2.08 -5.81 1.07
CA ARG A 187 2.54 -4.79 2.03
C ARG A 187 3.64 -3.93 1.39
N PRO A 188 3.58 -2.58 1.52
CA PRO A 188 4.56 -1.69 0.91
C PRO A 188 6.03 -2.07 1.17
N ILE A 189 6.36 -2.57 2.36
CA ILE A 189 7.72 -3.04 2.72
C ILE A 189 8.29 -4.16 1.82
N PHE A 190 7.48 -4.86 1.04
CA PHE A 190 7.92 -5.88 0.06
C PHE A 190 8.05 -5.35 -1.38
N TYR A 191 7.69 -4.09 -1.63
CA TYR A 191 7.62 -3.52 -2.99
C TYR A 191 8.31 -2.15 -3.11
N LEU A 192 8.24 -1.31 -2.08
CA LEU A 192 8.88 -0.01 -2.07
C LEU A 192 10.41 -0.13 -1.95
N ASP A 193 11.13 0.98 -2.10
CA ASP A 193 12.60 1.05 -2.03
C ASP A 193 13.28 0.09 -3.01
N GLY A 194 12.73 -0.03 -4.23
CA GLY A 194 13.24 -0.92 -5.27
C GLY A 194 12.93 -2.42 -5.05
N ARG A 195 12.34 -2.79 -3.91
CA ARG A 195 12.06 -4.20 -3.56
C ARG A 195 11.05 -4.87 -4.48
N ALA A 196 10.24 -4.12 -5.23
CA ALA A 196 9.35 -4.67 -6.24
C ALA A 196 10.08 -5.41 -7.36
N HIS A 197 11.35 -5.07 -7.60
CA HIS A 197 12.20 -5.71 -8.61
C HIS A 197 13.03 -6.88 -8.06
N LEU A 198 12.98 -7.13 -6.75
CA LEU A 198 13.66 -8.24 -6.12
C LEU A 198 12.77 -9.50 -6.16
N ASP A 199 13.42 -10.66 -6.34
CA ASP A 199 12.79 -11.97 -6.20
C ASP A 199 12.66 -12.32 -4.72
N LEU A 200 11.62 -11.76 -4.09
CA LEU A 200 11.29 -11.98 -2.68
C LEU A 200 10.17 -13.00 -2.56
N ASP A 201 10.31 -13.91 -1.59
CA ASP A 201 9.19 -14.72 -1.14
C ASP A 201 8.14 -13.82 -0.48
N ARG A 202 6.99 -13.73 -1.13
CA ARG A 202 5.84 -12.93 -0.68
C ARG A 202 4.67 -13.81 -0.25
N GLY A 203 4.80 -15.13 -0.26
CA GLY A 203 3.74 -16.05 0.14
C GLY A 203 2.68 -16.29 -0.95
N PRO A 204 1.44 -16.67 -0.59
CA PRO A 204 0.88 -16.72 0.76
C PRO A 204 1.55 -17.77 1.66
N PHE A 205 1.48 -17.58 2.98
CA PHE A 205 2.17 -18.41 3.96
C PHE A 205 1.20 -19.25 4.81
N ASN A 206 1.49 -20.54 4.96
CA ASN A 206 0.68 -21.44 5.79
C ASN A 206 0.94 -21.27 7.30
N THR A 207 2.04 -20.61 7.69
CA THR A 207 2.41 -20.44 9.10
C THR A 207 3.04 -19.09 9.35
N ALA A 208 2.90 -18.58 10.59
CA ALA A 208 3.60 -17.37 11.02
C ALA A 208 5.12 -17.51 10.91
N LYS A 209 5.68 -18.70 11.17
CA LYS A 209 7.11 -18.98 11.03
C LYS A 209 7.59 -18.73 9.59
N ALA A 210 6.86 -19.25 8.59
CA ALA A 210 7.20 -19.03 7.18
C ALA A 210 7.15 -17.54 6.82
N TYR A 211 6.11 -16.82 7.27
CA TYR A 211 6.00 -15.38 7.07
C TYR A 211 7.17 -14.59 7.66
N TYR A 212 7.55 -14.85 8.92
CA TYR A 212 8.66 -14.16 9.56
C TYR A 212 10.02 -14.53 8.94
N LEU A 213 10.21 -15.77 8.50
CA LEU A 213 11.40 -16.17 7.73
C LEU A 213 11.50 -15.39 6.42
N ALA A 214 10.40 -15.27 5.67
CA ALA A 214 10.38 -14.47 4.45
C ALA A 214 10.68 -12.99 4.72
N CYS A 215 10.19 -12.44 5.84
CA CYS A 215 10.53 -11.07 6.24
C CYS A 215 12.02 -10.91 6.55
N ALA A 216 12.63 -11.85 7.28
CA ALA A 216 14.07 -11.82 7.57
C ALA A 216 14.90 -11.98 6.30
N GLN A 217 14.50 -12.91 5.42
CA GLN A 217 15.17 -13.16 4.15
C GLN A 217 15.10 -11.94 3.22
N ARG A 218 13.95 -11.26 3.16
CA ARG A 218 13.80 -9.99 2.46
C ARG A 218 14.84 -8.96 2.90
N GLU A 219 15.05 -8.78 4.20
CA GLU A 219 16.03 -7.80 4.68
C GLU A 219 17.45 -8.20 4.29
N LEU A 220 17.81 -9.50 4.38
CA LEU A 220 19.09 -10.00 3.90
C LEU A 220 19.26 -9.69 2.41
N ASP A 221 18.32 -10.10 1.56
CA ASP A 221 18.42 -9.92 0.11
C ASP A 221 18.43 -8.45 -0.30
N SER A 222 17.62 -7.62 0.36
CA SER A 222 17.64 -6.16 0.17
C SER A 222 19.02 -5.60 0.53
N SER A 223 19.62 -6.05 1.65
CA SER A 223 20.96 -5.60 2.03
C SER A 223 22.04 -6.05 1.04
N ARG A 224 21.95 -7.26 0.49
CA ARG A 224 22.90 -7.77 -0.51
C ARG A 224 22.86 -6.97 -1.79
N VAL A 225 21.67 -6.59 -2.26
CA VAL A 225 21.51 -5.91 -3.56
C VAL A 225 21.68 -4.40 -3.45
N MET A 226 21.20 -3.78 -2.36
CA MET A 226 21.15 -2.33 -2.23
C MET A 226 22.40 -1.73 -1.57
N PHE A 227 23.08 -2.46 -0.66
CA PHE A 227 24.30 -1.96 0.00
C PHE A 227 25.60 -2.43 -0.66
N SER A 228 25.54 -3.33 -1.64
CA SER A 228 26.76 -3.80 -2.31
C SER A 228 27.24 -2.87 -3.43
N GLN A 229 26.41 -1.95 -3.92
CA GLN A 229 26.75 -1.08 -5.05
C GLN A 229 27.92 -0.11 -4.74
N ASP A 230 28.12 0.26 -3.47
CA ASP A 230 29.23 1.11 -3.01
C ASP A 230 30.36 0.33 -2.30
N THR A 231 30.33 -1.00 -2.32
CA THR A 231 31.32 -1.85 -1.64
C THR A 231 32.39 -2.39 -2.58
N SER A 232 33.53 -2.81 -2.03
CA SER A 232 34.62 -3.36 -2.85
C SER A 232 34.17 -4.57 -3.67
N ALA A 233 34.77 -4.75 -4.85
CA ALA A 233 34.46 -5.86 -5.76
C ALA A 233 34.61 -7.25 -5.11
N ASP A 234 35.47 -7.37 -4.08
CA ASP A 234 35.64 -8.61 -3.32
C ASP A 234 34.47 -8.88 -2.36
N TYR A 235 33.88 -7.82 -1.78
CA TYR A 235 32.67 -7.95 -0.98
C TYR A 235 31.48 -8.34 -1.86
N GLN A 236 31.28 -7.68 -3.01
CA GLN A 236 30.25 -8.02 -4.00
C GLN A 236 30.27 -9.51 -4.37
N ARG A 237 31.44 -10.07 -4.71
CA ARG A 237 31.59 -11.51 -5.00
C ARG A 237 31.28 -12.42 -3.81
N SER A 238 31.57 -11.98 -2.58
CA SER A 238 31.27 -12.76 -1.37
C SER A 238 29.78 -12.86 -1.06
N VAL A 239 28.99 -11.86 -1.44
CA VAL A 239 27.53 -11.85 -1.23
C VAL A 239 26.77 -12.59 -2.33
N GLU A 240 27.29 -12.60 -3.56
CA GLU A 240 26.75 -13.37 -4.69
C GLU A 240 27.07 -14.88 -4.59
N GLY A 241 28.15 -15.24 -3.89
CA GLY A 241 28.49 -16.61 -3.57
C GLY A 241 27.46 -17.23 -2.62
N ARG A 242 26.52 -18.01 -3.16
CA ARG A 242 25.54 -18.79 -2.38
C ARG A 242 26.31 -19.61 -1.32
N TRP A 243 26.11 -19.30 -0.03
CA TRP A 243 26.80 -19.93 1.09
C TRP A 243 26.62 -21.46 1.05
N SER A 244 27.67 -22.17 0.65
CA SER A 244 27.80 -23.61 0.85
C SER A 244 28.47 -23.81 2.20
N GLY A 245 27.67 -24.01 3.25
CA GLY A 245 28.18 -24.30 4.59
C GLY A 245 29.15 -25.50 4.59
N PRO A 246 29.97 -25.65 5.64
CA PRO A 246 30.89 -26.77 5.73
C PRO A 246 30.11 -28.08 5.69
N GLN A 247 30.43 -28.93 4.71
CA GLN A 247 30.03 -30.32 4.68
C GLN A 247 30.75 -31.02 5.83
N VAL A 248 30.00 -31.49 6.82
CA VAL A 248 30.47 -32.41 7.86
C VAL A 248 29.98 -33.80 7.51
#